data_AF-A0A9E1WNI9-F1
#
_entry.id   AF-A0A9E1WNI9-F1
#
_cell.length_a   1.000
_cell.length_b   1.000
_cell.length_c   1.000
_cell.angle_alpha   90.00
_cell.angle_beta   90.00
_cell.angle_gamma   90.00
#
_symmetry.space_group_name_H-M   'P 1'
#
loop_
_entity.id
_entity.type
_entity.pdbx_description
1 polymer ?
#
loop_
_entity_poly.entity_id
_entity_poly.type
_entity_poly.pdbx_seq_one_letter_code
_entity_poly.pdbx_strand_id
1 'polypeptide(L)' 'GENCLIGAGTLIPEGKEIPAGSLVMGQPGKVKREMSDEDIQGLIWAADHYVKHSARYLAELREDG' A
#
# COMPACT_ATOMS: atom_id res chain seq x y z
N GLY A 1 5.36 -2.79 -10.11
CA GLY A 1 4.93 -4.20 -10.19
C GLY A 1 3.84 -4.44 -9.18
N GLU A 2 3.31 -5.66 -9.12
CA GLU A 2 2.35 -6.08 -8.09
C GLU A 2 3.04 -6.29 -6.73
N ASN A 3 2.26 -6.28 -5.64
CA ASN A 3 2.75 -6.53 -4.28
C ASN A 3 3.94 -5.63 -3.86
N CYS A 4 4.02 -4.41 -4.39
CA CYS A 4 5.04 -3.44 -3.97
C CYS A 4 4.57 -2.65 -2.74
N LEU A 5 5.52 -2.28 -1.88
CA LEU A 5 5.30 -1.30 -0.82
C LEU A 5 6.20 -0.08 -1.04
N ILE A 6 5.58 1.10 -1.12
CA ILE A 6 6.28 2.38 -1.23
C ILE A 6 6.29 3.03 0.15
N GLY A 7 7.47 3.22 0.72
CA GLY A 7 7.61 3.85 2.03
C GLY A 7 7.14 5.31 2.02
N ALA A 8 6.63 5.78 3.15
CA ALA A 8 6.21 7.17 3.32
C ALA A 8 7.34 8.15 2.97
N GLY A 9 7.00 9.25 2.29
CA GLY A 9 7.98 10.27 1.86
C GLY A 9 8.88 9.86 0.70
N THR A 10 8.59 8.75 0.02
CA THR A 10 9.39 8.29 -1.13
C THR A 10 9.06 9.08 -2.41
N LEU A 11 10.09 9.51 -3.14
CA LEU A 11 9.96 10.17 -4.44
C LEU A 11 10.36 9.20 -5.55
N ILE A 12 9.40 8.74 -6.35
CA ILE A 12 9.68 7.88 -7.51
C ILE A 12 10.01 8.76 -8.73
N PRO A 13 11.23 8.65 -9.30
CA PRO A 13 11.57 9.36 -10.54
C PRO A 13 10.70 8.94 -11.72
N GLU A 14 10.51 9.84 -12.68
CA GLU A 14 9.83 9.54 -13.94
C GLU A 14 10.50 8.38 -14.68
N GLY A 15 9.69 7.55 -15.35
CA GLY A 15 10.16 6.39 -16.11
C GLY A 15 10.68 5.24 -15.25
N LYS A 16 10.59 5.32 -13.92
CA LYS A 16 11.06 4.24 -13.05
C LYS A 16 10.08 3.08 -13.01
N GLU A 17 10.53 1.94 -13.52
CA GLU A 17 9.85 0.66 -13.32
C GLU A 17 10.31 -0.01 -12.02
N ILE A 18 9.34 -0.44 -11.22
CA ILE A 18 9.58 -1.11 -9.94
C ILE A 18 9.19 -2.60 -10.12
N PRO A 19 10.11 -3.56 -9.87
CA PRO A 19 9.79 -4.98 -9.93
C PRO A 19 8.67 -5.36 -8.97
N ALA A 20 7.92 -6.42 -9.28
CA ALA A 20 6.93 -6.95 -8.35
C ALA A 20 7.57 -7.36 -7.02
N GLY A 21 6.82 -7.31 -5.92
CA GLY A 21 7.31 -7.70 -4.60
C GLY A 21 8.45 -6.82 -4.09
N SER A 22 8.49 -5.53 -4.44
CA SER A 22 9.57 -4.61 -4.02
C SER A 22 9.16 -3.66 -2.90
N LEU A 23 10.02 -3.52 -1.88
CA LEU A 23 9.98 -2.41 -0.93
C LEU A 23 10.86 -1.26 -1.44
N VAL A 24 10.26 -0.08 -1.67
CA VAL A 24 10.95 1.10 -2.21
C VAL A 24 10.93 2.24 -1.20
N MET A 25 12.10 2.86 -0.97
CA MET A 25 12.22 3.98 -0.03
C MET A 25 13.17 5.08 -0.51
N GLY A 26 12.90 6.31 -0.07
CA GLY A 26 13.82 7.46 -0.13
C GLY A 26 13.53 8.47 -1.24
N GLN A 27 14.38 9.49 -1.33
CA GLN A 27 14.31 10.54 -2.35
C GLN A 27 15.73 10.76 -2.92
N PRO A 28 16.04 10.27 -4.14
CA PRO A 28 15.19 9.48 -5.03
C PRO A 28 14.94 8.06 -4.51
N GLY A 29 13.74 7.54 -4.74
CA GLY A 29 13.29 6.23 -4.26
C GLY A 29 14.09 5.10 -4.89
N LYS A 30 14.55 4.15 -4.07
CA LYS A 30 15.30 2.96 -4.52
C LYS A 30 14.69 1.69 -3.92
N VAL A 31 14.74 0.59 -4.68
CA VAL A 31 14.41 -0.74 -4.15
C VAL A 31 15.40 -1.05 -3.05
N LYS A 32 14.90 -1.34 -1.84
CA LYS A 32 15.71 -1.65 -0.67
C LYS A 32 15.85 -3.14 -0.46
N ARG A 33 14.77 -3.88 -0.66
CA ARG A 33 14.69 -5.33 -0.56
C ARG A 33 13.42 -5.84 -1.25
N GLU A 34 13.36 -7.15 -1.45
CA GLU A 34 12.12 -7.84 -1.77
C GLU A 34 11.19 -7.90 -0.55
N MET A 35 9.90 -7.98 -0.82
CA MET A 35 8.83 -8.13 0.15
C MET A 35 8.83 -9.55 0.70
N SER A 36 8.69 -9.69 2.01
CA SER A 36 8.46 -11.00 2.61
C SER A 36 7.00 -11.42 2.43
N ASP A 37 6.72 -12.70 2.63
CA ASP A 37 5.34 -13.19 2.66
C ASP A 37 4.51 -12.47 3.74
N GLU A 38 5.11 -12.17 4.88
CA GLU A 38 4.48 -11.41 5.96
C GLU A 38 4.13 -9.98 5.53
N ASP A 39 5.02 -9.28 4.81
CA ASP A 39 4.74 -7.95 4.28
C ASP A 39 3.53 -8.01 3.32
N ILE A 40 3.48 -9.03 2.46
CA ILE A 40 2.39 -9.21 1.48
C ILE A 40 1.07 -9.51 2.20
N GLN A 41 1.07 -10.39 3.20
CA GLN A 41 -0.13 -10.67 4.01
C GLN A 41 -0.60 -9.42 4.76
N GLY A 42 0.33 -8.61 5.28
CA GLY A 42 0.03 -7.33 5.88
C GLY A 42 -0.66 -6.35 4.93
N LEU A 43 -0.23 -6.29 3.66
CA LEU A 43 -0.88 -5.48 2.63
C LEU A 43 -2.31 -5.94 2.33
N ILE A 44 -2.52 -7.25 2.19
CA ILE A 44 -3.84 -7.83 1.93
C ILE A 44 -4.79 -7.55 3.11
N TRP A 45 -4.32 -7.77 4.33
CA TRP A 45 -5.08 -7.49 5.54
C TRP A 45 -5.45 -6.00 5.65
N ALA A 46 -4.50 -5.10 5.38
CA ALA A 46 -4.77 -3.66 5.40
C ALA A 46 -5.85 -3.27 4.38
N ALA A 47 -5.78 -3.81 3.16
CA ALA A 47 -6.78 -3.57 2.13
C ALA A 47 -8.18 -4.04 2.54
N ASP A 48 -8.29 -5.27 3.05
CA ASP A 48 -9.56 -5.82 3.57
C ASP A 48 -10.12 -4.96 4.73
N HIS A 49 -9.24 -4.52 5.63
CA HIS A 49 -9.63 -3.65 6.73
C HIS A 49 -10.18 -2.31 6.23
N TYR A 50 -9.56 -1.68 5.23
CA TYR A 50 -10.08 -0.45 4.63
C TYR A 50 -11.44 -0.63 3.97
N VAL A 51 -11.66 -1.74 3.24
CA VAL A 51 -12.97 -2.04 2.63
C VAL A 51 -14.04 -2.20 3.70
N LYS A 52 -13.79 -3.00 4.74
CA LYS A 52 -14.73 -3.18 5.87
C LYS A 52 -15.03 -1.87 6.58
N HIS A 53 -14.00 -1.04 6.81
CA HIS A 53 -14.14 0.25 7.46
C HIS A 53 -14.99 1.22 6.61
N SER A 54 -14.79 1.24 5.30
CA SER A 54 -15.60 2.06 4.38
C SER A 54 -17.07 1.65 4.37
N ALA A 55 -17.36 0.34 4.36
CA ALA A 55 -18.72 -0.18 4.41
C ALA A 55 -19.41 0.20 5.73
N ARG A 56 -18.69 0.09 6.85
CA ARG A 56 -19.19 0.52 8.17
C ARG A 56 -19.52 2.02 8.17
N TYR A 57 -18.59 2.86 7.73
CA TYR A 57 -18.80 4.31 7.66
C TYR A 57 -19.99 4.68 6.78
N LEU A 58 -20.16 4.03 5.62
CA LEU A 58 -21.32 4.27 4.74
C LEU A 58 -22.65 3.86 5.39
N ALA A 59 -22.66 2.82 6.23
CA ALA A 59 -23.84 2.41 6.99
C ALA A 59 -24.15 3.40 8.13
N GLU A 60 -23.13 3.84 8.86
CA GLU A 60 -23.26 4.77 10.00
C GLU A 60 -23.60 6.21 9.55
N LEU A 61 -23.00 6.69 8.45
CA LEU A 61 -23.29 8.02 7.89
C LEU A 61 -24.70 8.18 7.34
N ARG A 62 -25.46 7.09 7.19
CA ARG A 62 -26.85 7.11 6.70
C ARG A 62 -27.87 7.39 7.80
N GLU A 63 -27.48 7.40 9.07
CA GLU A 63 -28.41 7.58 10.20
C GLU A 63 -28.48 9.02 10.73
N ASP A 64 -27.66 9.94 10.22
CA ASP A 64 -27.67 11.38 10.58
C ASP A 64 -28.28 12.29 9.50
N GLY A 65 -29.16 11.75 8.65
CA GLY A 65 -29.86 12.48 7.56
C GLY A 65 -31.37 12.57 7.76
#